data_AF-A0A662F7E0-F1
#
_entry.id   AF-A0A662F7E0-F1
#
_cell.length_a   1.000
_cell.length_b   1.000
_cell.length_c   1.000
_cell.angle_alpha   90.00
_cell.angle_beta   90.00
_cell.angle_gamma   90.00
#
_symmetry.space_group_name_H-M   'P 1'
#
loop_
_entity.id
_entity.type
_entity.pdbx_description
1 polymer ?
#
loop_
_entity_poly.entity_id
_entity_poly.type
_entity_poly.pdbx_seq_one_letter_code
_entity_poly.pdbx_strand_id
1 'polypeptide(L)'
;RHQAEERYAYFLATTLADPKWREALSRSDGLCIPHFKLTLAQANREVRDHLIEEQARRLKDLLHRLQELQRKQRYDVPEPVTPAESIAWREALWRFGGVRFDWLLVRD
;
A
#
# COMPACT_ATOMS: atom_id res chain seq x y z
N ARG A 1 5.72 7.84 -20.36
CA ARG A 1 5.67 7.27 -18.99
C ARG A 1 4.70 6.10 -18.94
N HIS A 2 3.42 6.28 -19.30
CA HIS A 2 2.40 5.21 -19.34
C HIS A 2 2.84 3.88 -19.97
N GLN A 3 3.47 3.90 -21.14
CA GLN A 3 3.87 2.65 -21.83
C GLN A 3 4.95 1.84 -21.07
N ALA A 4 5.80 2.48 -20.27
CA ALA A 4 6.79 1.78 -19.46
C ALA A 4 6.14 1.13 -18.25
N GLU A 5 5.24 1.85 -17.57
CA GLU A 5 4.48 1.37 -16.41
C GLU A 5 3.61 0.17 -16.77
N GLU A 6 2.93 0.18 -17.92
CA GLU A 6 2.13 -0.96 -18.38
C GLU A 6 2.97 -2.22 -18.60
N ARG A 7 4.16 -2.10 -19.21
CA ARG A 7 5.07 -3.23 -19.39
C ARG A 7 5.58 -3.78 -18.06
N TYR A 8 5.89 -2.91 -17.10
CA TYR A 8 6.31 -3.34 -15.77
C TYR A 8 5.17 -3.99 -14.99
N ALA A 9 3.95 -3.46 -15.11
CA ALA A 9 2.76 -4.05 -14.52
C ALA A 9 2.46 -5.44 -15.10
N TYR A 10 2.60 -5.60 -16.42
CA TYR A 10 2.48 -6.90 -17.10
C TYR A 10 3.56 -7.90 -16.64
N PHE A 11 4.82 -7.46 -16.59
CA PHE A 11 5.92 -8.28 -16.12
C PHE A 11 5.66 -8.74 -14.67
N LEU A 12 5.31 -7.82 -13.77
CA LEU A 12 4.97 -8.14 -12.39
C LEU A 12 3.81 -9.14 -12.31
N ALA A 13 2.72 -8.90 -13.03
CA ALA A 13 1.56 -9.79 -13.04
C ALA A 13 1.92 -11.21 -13.50
N THR A 14 2.80 -11.33 -14.49
CA THR A 14 3.31 -12.61 -15.00
C THR A 14 4.20 -13.30 -13.98
N THR A 15 5.14 -12.56 -13.38
CA THR A 15 6.08 -13.08 -12.37
C THR A 15 5.36 -13.56 -11.11
N LEU A 16 4.27 -12.89 -10.71
CA LEU A 16 3.44 -13.30 -9.58
C LEU A 16 2.70 -14.62 -9.79
N ALA A 17 2.71 -15.21 -10.99
CA ALA A 17 2.22 -16.58 -11.17
C ALA A 17 3.04 -17.58 -10.32
N ASP A 18 4.32 -17.32 -10.08
CA ASP A 18 5.18 -18.13 -9.21
C ASP A 18 4.99 -17.73 -7.71
N PRO A 19 4.64 -18.68 -6.82
CA PRO A 19 4.43 -18.44 -5.40
C PRO A 19 5.61 -17.78 -4.68
N LYS A 20 6.86 -18.01 -5.11
CA LYS A 20 8.04 -17.37 -4.53
C LYS A 20 7.96 -15.84 -4.63
N TRP A 21 7.44 -15.34 -5.75
CA TRP A 21 7.30 -13.91 -5.97
C TRP A 21 6.10 -13.31 -5.24
N ARG A 22 5.06 -14.10 -4.99
CA ARG A 22 3.95 -13.72 -4.10
C ARG A 22 4.44 -13.52 -2.67
N GLU A 23 5.27 -14.44 -2.18
CA GLU A 23 5.91 -14.30 -0.87
C GLU A 23 6.79 -13.05 -0.80
N ALA A 24 7.60 -12.79 -1.83
CA ALA A 24 8.40 -11.58 -1.91
C ALA A 24 7.54 -10.30 -1.89
N LEU A 25 6.42 -10.28 -2.62
CA LEU A 25 5.46 -9.17 -2.60
C LEU A 25 4.88 -8.96 -1.20
N SER A 26 4.51 -10.04 -0.50
CA SER A 26 3.94 -9.96 0.86
C SER A 26 4.89 -9.33 1.88
N ARG A 27 6.21 -9.47 1.67
CA ARG A 27 7.25 -8.89 2.54
C ARG A 27 7.66 -7.46 2.14
N SER A 28 7.21 -6.99 0.98
CA SER A 28 7.46 -5.63 0.50
C SER A 28 6.44 -4.62 1.07
N ASP A 29 6.58 -3.35 0.70
CA ASP A 29 5.56 -2.31 0.95
C ASP A 29 4.27 -2.55 0.15
N GLY A 30 4.32 -3.41 -0.88
CA GLY A 30 3.22 -3.72 -1.78
C GLY A 30 3.03 -2.65 -2.86
N LEU A 31 1.82 -2.57 -3.42
CA LEU A 31 1.50 -1.64 -4.49
C LEU A 31 0.64 -0.47 -4.00
N CYS A 32 0.93 0.73 -4.50
CA CYS A 32 -0.05 1.82 -4.45
C CYS A 32 -1.25 1.48 -5.34
N ILE A 33 -2.41 2.08 -5.06
CA ILE A 33 -3.67 1.80 -5.76
C ILE A 33 -3.56 1.98 -7.28
N PRO A 34 -2.89 3.01 -7.82
CA PRO A 34 -2.67 3.12 -9.26
C PRO A 34 -1.95 1.89 -9.86
N HIS A 35 -0.82 1.50 -9.28
CA HIS A 35 -0.06 0.34 -9.76
C HIS A 35 -0.78 -0.98 -9.49
N PHE A 36 -1.49 -1.11 -8.37
CA PHE A 36 -2.35 -2.25 -8.09
C PHE A 36 -3.38 -2.44 -9.19
N LYS A 37 -4.10 -1.38 -9.60
CA LYS A 37 -5.09 -1.45 -10.68
C LYS A 37 -4.46 -1.86 -12.01
N LEU A 38 -3.29 -1.30 -12.35
CA LEU A 38 -2.56 -1.64 -13.57
C LEU A 38 -2.13 -3.10 -13.58
N THR A 39 -1.53 -3.60 -12.50
CA THR A 39 -1.12 -5.00 -12.38
C THR A 39 -2.32 -5.94 -12.36
N LEU A 40 -3.40 -5.58 -11.67
CA LEU A 40 -4.63 -6.38 -11.59
C LEU A 40 -5.29 -6.57 -12.97
N ALA A 41 -5.23 -5.55 -13.84
CA ALA A 41 -5.77 -5.61 -15.19
C ALA A 41 -5.02 -6.60 -16.10
N GLN A 42 -3.75 -6.88 -15.80
CA GLN A 42 -2.89 -7.78 -16.58
C GLN A 42 -2.80 -9.20 -15.97
N ALA A 43 -3.30 -9.38 -14.76
CA ALA A 43 -3.15 -10.61 -13.99
C ALA A 43 -4.16 -11.69 -14.42
N ASN A 44 -3.71 -12.95 -14.40
CA ASN A 44 -4.62 -14.10 -14.49
C ASN A 44 -5.47 -14.22 -13.23
N ARG A 45 -6.49 -15.09 -13.24
CA ARG A 45 -7.45 -15.22 -12.13
C ARG A 45 -6.78 -15.47 -10.77
N GLU A 46 -5.85 -16.41 -10.69
CA GLU A 46 -5.19 -16.78 -9.44
C GLU A 46 -4.36 -15.61 -8.87
N VAL A 47 -3.59 -14.93 -9.73
CA VAL A 47 -2.81 -13.76 -9.34
C VAL A 47 -3.73 -12.61 -8.93
N ARG A 48 -4.87 -12.43 -9.60
CA ARG A 48 -5.86 -11.41 -9.23
C ARG A 48 -6.41 -11.64 -7.83
N ASP A 49 -6.80 -12.87 -7.52
CA ASP A 49 -7.35 -13.22 -6.20
C ASP A 49 -6.31 -12.94 -5.09
N HIS A 50 -5.07 -13.38 -5.31
CA HIS A 50 -3.97 -13.09 -4.39
C HIS A 50 -3.70 -11.59 -4.21
N LEU A 51 -3.65 -10.83 -5.30
CA LEU A 51 -3.44 -9.37 -5.25
C LEU A 51 -4.56 -8.67 -4.48
N ILE A 52 -5.81 -9.08 -4.68
CA ILE A 52 -6.97 -8.50 -3.98
C ILE A 52 -6.87 -8.79 -2.48
N GLU A 53 -6.57 -10.03 -2.09
CA GLU A 53 -6.42 -10.42 -0.69
C GLU A 53 -5.28 -9.65 0.01
N GLU A 54 -4.12 -9.57 -0.65
CA GLU A 54 -2.95 -8.82 -0.16
C GLU A 54 -3.29 -7.34 0.03
N GLN A 55 -3.92 -6.73 -0.97
CA GLN A 55 -4.28 -5.31 -0.93
C GLN A 55 -5.34 -5.04 0.14
N ALA A 56 -6.36 -5.90 0.26
CA ALA A 56 -7.41 -5.76 1.27
C ALA A 56 -6.86 -5.84 2.69
N ARG A 57 -5.97 -6.80 2.96
CA ARG A 57 -5.28 -6.92 4.26
C ARG A 57 -4.52 -5.64 4.60
N ARG A 58 -3.69 -5.13 3.66
CA ARG A 58 -2.91 -3.91 3.88
C ARG A 58 -3.78 -2.68 4.13
N LEU A 59 -4.89 -2.53 3.40
CA LEU A 59 -5.82 -1.44 3.60
C LEU A 59 -6.54 -1.53 4.94
N LYS A 60 -6.89 -2.74 5.39
CA LYS A 60 -7.47 -2.97 6.72
C LYS A 60 -6.50 -2.57 7.84
N ASP A 61 -5.24 -2.99 7.74
CA ASP A 61 -4.20 -2.66 8.72
C ASP A 61 -3.87 -1.15 8.72
N LEU A 62 -3.86 -0.53 7.55
CA LEU A 62 -3.70 0.92 7.41
C LEU A 62 -4.88 1.68 8.03
N LEU A 63 -6.11 1.27 7.75
CA LEU A 63 -7.31 1.87 8.33
C LEU A 63 -7.27 1.80 9.85
N HIS A 64 -6.91 0.65 10.42
CA HIS A 64 -6.80 0.48 11.86
C HIS A 64 -5.77 1.45 12.47
N ARG A 65 -4.58 1.57 11.88
CA ARG A 65 -3.55 2.51 12.37
C ARG A 65 -3.98 3.97 12.27
N LEU A 66 -4.71 4.34 11.21
CA LEU A 66 -5.27 5.69 11.06
C LEU A 66 -6.35 5.98 12.10
N GLN A 67 -7.21 5.01 12.41
CA GLN A 67 -8.23 5.13 13.45
C GLN A 67 -7.58 5.27 14.83
N GLU A 68 -6.53 4.50 15.13
CA GLU A 68 -5.79 4.61 16.39
C GLU A 68 -5.06 5.95 16.49
N LEU A 69 -4.44 6.40 15.40
CA LEU A 69 -3.85 7.74 15.33
C LEU A 69 -4.91 8.79 15.68
N GLN A 70 -6.08 8.77 15.02
CA GLN A 70 -7.17 9.72 15.27
C GLN A 70 -7.70 9.63 16.71
N ARG A 71 -7.91 8.42 17.23
CA ARG A 71 -8.43 8.19 18.59
C ARG A 71 -7.51 8.78 19.65
N LYS A 72 -6.20 8.56 19.51
CA LYS A 72 -5.17 9.01 20.45
C LYS A 72 -4.78 10.48 20.32
N GLN A 73 -5.33 11.21 19.33
CA GLN A 73 -5.29 12.68 19.33
C GLN A 73 -6.29 13.30 20.31
N ARG A 74 -7.26 12.55 20.83
CA ARG A 74 -8.21 13.07 21.80
C ARG A 74 -7.54 13.29 23.16
N TYR A 75 -7.88 14.40 23.80
CA TYR A 75 -7.30 14.79 25.10
C TYR A 75 -7.60 13.79 26.24
N ASP A 76 -8.65 12.98 26.10
CA ASP A 76 -9.12 12.02 27.10
C ASP A 76 -8.58 10.60 26.91
N VAL A 77 -7.69 10.40 25.92
CA VAL A 77 -7.03 9.12 25.67
C VAL A 77 -5.57 9.21 26.14
N PRO A 78 -5.19 8.51 27.23
CA PRO A 78 -3.84 8.59 27.80
C PRO A 78 -2.79 7.76 27.05
N GLU A 79 -3.23 6.90 26.13
CA GLU A 79 -2.35 6.00 25.39
C GLU A 79 -1.45 6.77 24.42
N PRO A 80 -0.13 6.53 24.42
CA PRO A 80 0.76 7.18 23.47
C PRO A 80 0.54 6.65 22.05
N VAL A 81 0.71 7.56 21.08
CA VAL A 81 0.76 7.20 19.66
C VAL A 81 2.02 6.38 19.40
N THR A 82 1.87 5.23 18.76
CA THR A 82 3.01 4.37 18.40
C THR A 82 3.75 4.92 17.17
N PRO A 83 5.03 4.55 16.95
CA PRO A 83 5.74 4.94 15.72
C PRO A 83 5.04 4.48 14.43
N ALA A 84 4.35 3.33 14.45
CA ALA A 84 3.62 2.85 13.28
C ALA A 84 2.34 3.67 13.01
N GLU A 85 1.65 4.11 14.06
CA GLU A 85 0.48 4.99 13.95
C GLU A 85 0.88 6.39 13.47
N SER A 86 1.96 6.96 14.01
CA SER A 86 2.39 8.33 13.69
C SER A 86 2.75 8.55 12.22
N ILE A 87 3.13 7.48 11.51
CA ILE A 87 3.50 7.51 10.10
C ILE A 87 2.40 7.01 9.16
N ALA A 88 1.28 6.51 9.69
CA ALA A 88 0.23 5.87 8.90
C ALA A 88 -0.43 6.82 7.88
N TRP A 89 -0.50 8.12 8.18
CA TRP A 89 -1.01 9.12 7.23
C TRP A 89 -0.11 9.26 5.99
N ARG A 90 1.21 9.13 6.12
CA ARG A 90 2.15 9.17 4.98
C ARG A 90 1.98 7.94 4.09
N GLU A 91 1.82 6.79 4.73
CA GLU A 91 1.49 5.54 4.03
C GLU A 91 0.17 5.67 3.27
N ALA A 92 -0.85 6.32 3.84
CA ALA A 92 -2.10 6.57 3.13
C ALA A 92 -1.91 7.45 1.88
N LEU A 93 -1.15 8.54 1.98
CA LEU A 93 -0.87 9.39 0.83
C LEU A 93 -0.12 8.63 -0.28
N TRP A 94 0.91 7.86 0.08
CA TRP A 94 1.63 7.03 -0.88
C TRP A 94 0.72 5.95 -1.48
N ARG A 95 -0.08 5.27 -0.65
CA ARG A 95 -0.96 4.17 -1.08
C ARG A 95 -2.02 4.65 -2.07
N PHE A 96 -2.61 5.82 -1.86
CA PHE A 96 -3.66 6.35 -2.75
C PHE A 96 -3.09 7.14 -3.93
N GLY A 97 -2.02 7.92 -3.72
CA GLY A 97 -1.47 8.81 -4.75
C GLY A 97 -0.31 8.22 -5.54
N GLY A 98 0.37 7.19 -5.03
CA GLY A 98 1.62 6.68 -5.60
C GLY A 98 2.81 7.66 -5.47
N VAL A 99 2.63 8.76 -4.75
CA VAL A 99 3.66 9.79 -4.55
C VAL A 99 4.43 9.46 -3.27
N ARG A 100 5.77 9.37 -3.38
CA ARG A 100 6.65 9.28 -2.24
C ARG A 100 7.17 10.69 -1.95
N PHE A 101 7.01 11.15 -0.71
CA PHE A 101 7.49 12.45 -0.29
C PHE A 101 8.85 12.28 0.39
N ASP A 102 9.89 12.86 -0.20
CA ASP A 102 11.24 12.87 0.37
C ASP A 102 11.45 14.05 1.35
N TRP A 103 10.46 14.96 1.46
CA TRP A 103 10.45 16.11 2.36
C TRP A 103 9.04 16.40 2.89
N LEU A 104 8.93 17.18 3.98
CA LEU A 104 7.65 17.68 4.49
C LEU A 104 7.00 18.61 3.47
N LEU A 105 5.71 18.37 3.17
CA LEU A 105 4.91 19.19 2.25
C LEU A 105 4.70 20.62 2.77
N VAL A 106 4.81 20.82 4.07
CA VAL A 106 4.80 22.13 4.72
C VAL A 106 6.20 22.38 5.25
N ARG A 107 6.85 23.42 4.74
CA ARG A 107 8.02 24.02 5.37
C ARG A 107 7.49 25.16 6.22
N ASP A 108 7.81 25.15 7.51
CA ASP A 108 7.55 26.27 8.42
C ASP A 108 8.21 27.56 7.90
#